data_AF-A0A8S2SMD5-F1
#
_entry.id   AF-A0A8S2SMD5-F1
#
_cell.length_a   1.000
_cell.length_b   1.000
_cell.length_c   1.000
_cell.angle_alpha   90.00
_cell.angle_beta   90.00
_cell.angle_gamma   90.00
#
_symmetry.space_group_name_H-M   'P 1'
#
loop_
_entity.id
_entity.type
_entity.pdbx_description
1 polymer ?
#
loop_
_entity_poly.entity_id
_entity_poly.type
_entity_poly.pdbx_seq_one_letter_code
_entity_poly.pdbx_strand_id
1 'polypeptide(L)'
;MSIEVSIIMPVRNAAQWLNETFESLTNQIIENINIELSIYDDGSSASSSFSSLGVIKRLELKYKLIINGHEDSGARGVGYGKNRAVQYSSGQFLCFQDADDLMCPNRIHEQYRVAINENDDAILIGSKYERIPEGSTDRYTQWANNLNQEQLYTQIYLAHGPTVIMPTWFCSRSWFDRLGGFDEIAKGHCEDLTFFFKHLRNGGRLHRVDKMLLYYRYHPEAATFSVHEDVIWSVRIQEIQSNIINNLEKLTIWNAGKQGRKFYRSLNDANKRKVMCFCDMDPKKISKGFYTDELSQDKRRIPVIHFTQATPPIIICVKLIMTKTQLLDLPNELFPLIFQYLNSRNLIETFSNVQSNRIQILIQPFISHLDISQETNQWIQTYLPDILNQQNVVALRLHDKQITLLLQYVLLSKIQSMHIFDSHWSTDTLKQGLDQFGQRLKRLSITFTDPCGKGDLASHLFQRYCQLEYVNITGRSLFFDNNEISTCTKL
;
A
#
# COMPACT_ATOMS: atom_id res chain seq x y z
N MET A 1 -19.17 31.03 -17.39
CA MET A 1 -18.27 29.89 -17.67
C MET A 1 -18.86 28.66 -16.99
N SER A 2 -18.69 27.46 -17.55
CA SER A 2 -19.09 26.21 -16.88
C SER A 2 -18.25 25.99 -15.63
N ILE A 3 -18.84 25.43 -14.57
CA ILE A 3 -18.09 25.01 -13.39
C ILE A 3 -17.32 23.74 -13.74
N GLU A 4 -16.02 23.70 -13.43
CA GLU A 4 -15.15 22.56 -13.70
C GLU A 4 -15.06 21.63 -12.48
N VAL A 5 -14.97 22.20 -11.28
CA VAL A 5 -14.86 21.42 -10.03
C VAL A 5 -15.91 21.87 -9.02
N SER A 6 -16.65 20.90 -8.47
CA SER A 6 -17.49 21.10 -7.30
C SER A 6 -16.78 20.52 -6.07
N ILE A 7 -16.51 21.37 -5.09
CA ILE A 7 -16.09 20.91 -3.76
C ILE A 7 -17.35 20.45 -3.03
N ILE A 8 -17.37 19.19 -2.60
CA ILE A 8 -18.52 18.52 -2.00
C ILE A 8 -18.29 18.39 -0.50
N MET A 9 -19.06 19.12 0.30
CA MET A 9 -18.89 19.16 1.75
C MET A 9 -20.18 18.79 2.49
N PRO A 10 -20.28 17.57 3.02
CA PRO A 10 -21.31 17.24 4.00
C PRO A 10 -20.98 17.91 5.35
N VAL A 11 -21.98 18.48 6.03
CA VAL A 11 -21.82 19.10 7.35
C VAL A 11 -22.83 18.49 8.31
N ARG A 12 -22.35 18.15 9.51
CA ARG A 12 -23.20 17.79 10.65
C ARG A 12 -22.47 18.11 11.94
N ASN A 13 -23.01 19.04 12.74
CA ASN A 13 -22.46 19.42 14.05
C ASN A 13 -20.94 19.73 14.03
N ALA A 14 -20.43 20.27 12.92
CA ALA A 14 -18.99 20.46 12.71
C ALA A 14 -18.47 21.85 13.11
N ALA A 15 -19.27 22.66 13.82
CA ALA A 15 -19.00 24.07 14.07
C ALA A 15 -17.61 24.36 14.67
N GLN A 16 -17.11 23.46 15.52
CA GLN A 16 -15.79 23.61 16.14
C GLN A 16 -14.60 23.44 15.16
N TRP A 17 -14.80 22.82 13.99
CA TRP A 17 -13.74 22.61 12.99
C TRP A 17 -13.91 23.49 11.76
N LEU A 18 -15.14 23.92 11.45
CA LEU A 18 -15.47 24.63 10.22
C LEU A 18 -14.64 25.90 9.99
N ASN A 19 -14.26 26.62 11.04
CA ASN A 19 -13.42 27.81 10.86
C ASN A 19 -12.06 27.43 10.23
N GLU A 20 -11.33 26.46 10.79
CA GLU A 20 -10.06 26.01 10.22
C GLU A 20 -10.23 25.38 8.83
N THR A 21 -11.28 24.57 8.65
CA THR A 21 -11.62 23.94 7.37
C THR A 21 -11.86 25.00 6.29
N PHE A 22 -12.68 26.01 6.57
CA PHE A 22 -12.96 27.10 5.66
C PHE A 22 -11.73 27.97 5.39
N GLU A 23 -10.87 28.23 6.38
CA GLU A 23 -9.59 28.92 6.14
C GLU A 23 -8.73 28.12 5.15
N SER A 24 -8.64 26.79 5.30
CA SER A 24 -7.89 25.93 4.38
C SER A 24 -8.41 26.00 2.93
N LEU A 25 -9.71 26.17 2.75
CA LEU A 25 -10.35 26.38 1.44
C LEU A 25 -10.04 27.77 0.88
N THR A 26 -10.04 28.81 1.72
CA THR A 26 -9.66 30.16 1.26
C THR A 26 -8.19 30.23 0.82
N ASN A 27 -7.34 29.32 1.31
CA ASN A 27 -5.92 29.25 0.98
C ASN A 27 -5.58 28.38 -0.24
N GLN A 28 -6.57 27.79 -0.93
CA GLN A 28 -6.30 26.99 -2.14
C GLN A 28 -5.68 27.84 -3.26
N ILE A 29 -4.70 27.29 -3.96
CA ILE A 29 -4.12 27.91 -5.16
C ILE A 29 -4.97 27.47 -6.35
N ILE A 30 -5.66 28.43 -6.97
CA ILE A 30 -6.60 28.21 -8.07
C ILE A 30 -6.13 29.03 -9.26
N GLU A 31 -5.76 28.36 -10.35
CA GLU A 31 -5.35 29.00 -11.59
C GLU A 31 -6.18 28.44 -12.73
N ASN A 32 -6.99 29.30 -13.37
CA ASN A 32 -7.80 28.95 -14.54
C ASN A 32 -8.77 27.76 -14.34
N ILE A 33 -9.29 27.58 -13.12
CA ILE A 33 -10.31 26.56 -12.81
C ILE A 33 -11.52 27.28 -12.20
N ASN A 34 -12.70 27.08 -12.80
CA ASN A 34 -13.96 27.56 -12.24
C ASN A 34 -14.47 26.58 -11.18
N ILE A 35 -14.58 27.04 -9.94
CA ILE A 35 -14.88 26.19 -8.79
C ILE A 35 -16.13 26.69 -8.07
N GLU A 36 -16.96 25.75 -7.65
CA GLU A 36 -18.04 26.01 -6.68
C GLU A 36 -17.84 25.15 -5.42
N LEU A 37 -18.33 25.66 -4.30
CA LEU A 37 -18.36 24.96 -3.01
C LEU A 37 -19.81 24.64 -2.68
N SER A 38 -20.14 23.35 -2.65
CA SER A 38 -21.47 22.83 -2.34
C SER A 38 -21.47 22.22 -0.95
N ILE A 39 -22.11 22.92 -0.02
CA ILE A 39 -22.25 22.53 1.37
C ILE A 39 -23.67 21.99 1.58
N TYR A 40 -23.77 20.81 2.20
CA TYR A 40 -25.06 20.26 2.63
C TYR A 40 -25.07 19.94 4.12
N ASP A 41 -25.93 20.64 4.87
CA ASP A 41 -26.13 20.42 6.31
C ASP A 41 -27.18 19.33 6.58
N ASP A 42 -26.73 18.18 7.11
CA ASP A 42 -27.55 17.01 7.47
C ASP A 42 -28.20 17.17 8.86
N GLY A 43 -28.83 18.32 9.12
CA GLY A 43 -29.57 18.55 10.36
C GLY A 43 -28.68 18.85 11.57
N SER A 44 -27.72 19.76 11.42
CA SER A 44 -26.96 20.28 12.56
C SER A 44 -27.86 20.94 13.60
N SER A 45 -27.49 20.82 14.87
CA SER A 45 -28.16 21.55 15.94
C SER A 45 -28.06 23.06 15.76
N ALA A 46 -29.01 23.83 16.30
CA ALA A 46 -29.00 25.29 16.22
C ALA A 46 -27.70 25.92 16.77
N SER A 47 -27.07 25.30 17.77
CA SER A 47 -25.77 25.75 18.33
C SER A 47 -24.58 25.48 17.41
N SER A 48 -24.78 24.79 16.28
CA SER A 48 -23.74 24.43 15.31
C SER A 48 -23.92 25.14 13.96
N SER A 49 -24.74 26.18 13.90
CA SER A 49 -24.90 26.99 12.69
C SER A 49 -23.59 27.70 12.32
N PHE A 50 -23.20 27.62 11.04
CA PHE A 50 -21.96 28.18 10.52
C PHE A 50 -22.16 29.41 9.63
N SER A 51 -23.40 29.83 9.39
CA SER A 51 -23.74 30.96 8.52
C SER A 51 -23.23 32.31 9.03
N SER A 52 -22.91 32.40 10.33
CA SER A 52 -22.35 33.61 10.95
C SER A 52 -20.83 33.70 10.90
N LEU A 53 -20.12 32.68 10.39
CA LEU A 53 -18.67 32.69 10.34
C LEU A 53 -18.18 33.71 9.32
N GLY A 54 -17.33 34.66 9.75
CA GLY A 54 -16.80 35.71 8.88
C GLY A 54 -16.02 35.21 7.66
N VAL A 55 -15.49 33.98 7.73
CA VAL A 55 -14.80 33.31 6.61
C VAL A 55 -15.73 32.97 5.45
N ILE A 56 -17.05 32.84 5.66
CA ILE A 56 -18.03 32.58 4.59
C ILE A 56 -17.94 33.64 3.49
N LYS A 57 -17.83 34.92 3.86
CA LYS A 57 -17.68 36.01 2.89
C LYS A 57 -16.41 35.88 2.04
N ARG A 58 -15.32 35.37 2.62
CA ARG A 58 -14.08 35.12 1.87
C ARG A 58 -14.22 33.93 0.93
N LEU A 59 -15.02 32.92 1.31
CA LEU A 59 -15.37 31.82 0.41
C LEU A 59 -16.22 32.29 -0.76
N GLU A 60 -17.22 33.14 -0.53
CA GLU A 60 -18.07 33.72 -1.60
C GLU A 60 -17.28 34.54 -2.63
N LEU A 61 -16.20 35.20 -2.19
CA LEU A 61 -15.30 35.93 -3.10
C LEU A 61 -14.43 35.01 -3.97
N LYS A 62 -14.22 33.76 -3.54
CA LYS A 62 -13.32 32.80 -4.19
C LYS A 62 -14.05 31.72 -4.96
N TYR A 63 -15.23 31.34 -4.51
CA TYR A 63 -16.03 30.24 -5.02
C TYR A 63 -17.48 30.67 -5.24
N LYS A 64 -18.14 30.09 -6.22
CA LYS A 64 -19.61 30.07 -6.21
C LYS A 64 -20.06 29.22 -5.03
N LEU A 65 -20.71 29.82 -4.03
CA LEU A 65 -21.12 29.14 -2.81
C LEU A 65 -22.57 28.66 -2.92
N ILE A 66 -22.80 27.39 -2.57
CA ILE A 66 -24.11 26.75 -2.53
C ILE A 66 -24.27 26.13 -1.15
N ILE A 67 -25.24 26.60 -0.38
CA ILE A 67 -25.53 26.07 0.96
C ILE A 67 -26.96 25.55 0.96
N ASN A 68 -27.13 24.28 1.26
CA ASN A 68 -28.42 23.62 1.44
C ASN A 68 -28.40 22.77 2.71
N GLY A 69 -29.56 22.27 3.11
CA GLY A 69 -29.66 21.37 4.25
C GLY A 69 -31.11 21.07 4.60
N HIS A 70 -31.32 20.38 5.72
CA HIS A 70 -32.62 20.28 6.36
C HIS A 70 -32.52 20.54 7.86
N GLU A 71 -33.62 20.96 8.48
CA GLU A 71 -33.67 21.28 9.91
C GLU A 71 -34.09 20.09 10.80
N ASP A 72 -34.42 18.95 10.20
CA ASP A 72 -34.72 17.73 10.96
C ASP A 72 -33.48 17.25 11.73
N SER A 73 -33.61 17.10 13.05
CA SER A 73 -32.55 16.61 13.95
C SER A 73 -32.08 15.18 13.65
N GLY A 74 -32.87 14.40 12.92
CA GLY A 74 -32.54 13.03 12.50
C GLY A 74 -31.42 12.99 11.44
N ALA A 75 -30.29 12.39 11.79
CA ALA A 75 -29.24 12.07 10.83
C ALA A 75 -29.73 11.17 9.71
N ARG A 76 -29.48 11.57 8.47
CA ARG A 76 -29.66 10.70 7.31
C ARG A 76 -28.33 10.07 6.86
N GLY A 77 -27.22 10.53 7.43
CA GLY A 77 -25.90 9.89 7.33
C GLY A 77 -24.94 10.61 6.39
N VAL A 78 -23.66 10.26 6.51
CA VAL A 78 -22.58 10.93 5.75
C VAL A 78 -22.75 10.75 4.23
N GLY A 79 -23.11 9.54 3.79
CA GLY A 79 -23.40 9.26 2.38
C GLY A 79 -24.57 10.08 1.82
N TYR A 80 -25.63 10.25 2.61
CA TYR A 80 -26.75 11.13 2.25
C TYR A 80 -26.28 12.57 2.09
N GLY A 81 -25.56 13.12 3.07
CA GLY A 81 -25.04 14.50 2.99
C GLY A 81 -24.17 14.73 1.75
N LYS A 82 -23.27 13.79 1.43
CA LYS A 82 -22.44 13.85 0.22
C LYS A 82 -23.28 13.82 -1.06
N ASN A 83 -24.20 12.87 -1.18
CA ASN A 83 -25.07 12.76 -2.35
C ASN A 83 -25.90 14.02 -2.57
N ARG A 84 -26.43 14.64 -1.51
CA ARG A 84 -27.18 15.90 -1.63
C ARG A 84 -26.28 17.05 -2.05
N ALA A 85 -25.09 17.19 -1.46
CA ALA A 85 -24.13 18.20 -1.91
C ALA A 85 -23.73 18.02 -3.39
N VAL A 86 -23.59 16.77 -3.87
CA VAL A 86 -23.40 16.47 -5.30
C VAL A 86 -24.62 16.91 -6.11
N GLN A 87 -25.84 16.58 -5.68
CA GLN A 87 -27.09 16.90 -6.37
C GLN A 87 -27.29 18.41 -6.58
N TYR A 88 -26.89 19.25 -5.61
CA TYR A 88 -27.01 20.71 -5.72
C TYR A 88 -25.87 21.38 -6.49
N SER A 89 -24.86 20.62 -6.90
CA SER A 89 -23.70 21.11 -7.63
C SER A 89 -23.74 20.71 -9.12
N SER A 90 -22.86 21.31 -9.92
CA SER A 90 -22.87 21.32 -11.38
C SER A 90 -21.50 21.09 -12.04
N GLY A 91 -20.42 21.09 -11.25
CA GLY A 91 -19.05 20.93 -11.73
C GLY A 91 -18.78 19.56 -12.34
N GLN A 92 -17.99 19.50 -13.42
CA GLN A 92 -17.64 18.26 -14.11
C GLN A 92 -16.92 17.25 -13.20
N PHE A 93 -16.07 17.72 -12.30
CA PHE A 93 -15.37 16.91 -11.32
C PHE A 93 -15.88 17.19 -9.90
N LEU A 94 -15.83 16.16 -9.07
CA LEU A 94 -16.19 16.21 -7.66
C LEU A 94 -14.91 16.14 -6.84
N CYS A 95 -14.70 17.10 -5.95
CA CYS A 95 -13.63 17.11 -4.96
C CYS A 95 -14.26 16.97 -3.57
N PHE A 96 -14.13 15.79 -2.95
CA PHE A 96 -14.76 15.52 -1.65
C PHE A 96 -13.94 16.14 -0.51
N GLN A 97 -14.63 16.80 0.42
CA GLN A 97 -14.03 17.46 1.56
C GLN A 97 -14.91 17.29 2.79
N ASP A 98 -14.43 16.56 3.79
CA ASP A 98 -15.13 16.48 5.07
C ASP A 98 -14.96 17.78 5.87
N ALA A 99 -15.97 18.11 6.67
CA ALA A 99 -16.08 19.40 7.36
C ALA A 99 -15.07 19.61 8.51
N ASP A 100 -14.41 18.53 8.94
CA ASP A 100 -13.43 18.45 10.03
C ASP A 100 -11.97 18.35 9.54
N ASP A 101 -11.76 18.09 8.25
CA ASP A 101 -10.44 17.96 7.61
C ASP A 101 -9.93 19.27 7.01
N LEU A 102 -8.62 19.35 6.73
CA LEU A 102 -8.00 20.53 6.11
C LEU A 102 -7.36 20.18 4.77
N MET A 103 -7.62 20.98 3.74
CA MET A 103 -6.92 20.86 2.46
C MET A 103 -5.55 21.53 2.52
N CYS A 104 -4.52 20.88 1.95
CA CYS A 104 -3.28 21.59 1.63
C CYS A 104 -3.52 22.56 0.44
N PRO A 105 -2.81 23.69 0.35
CA PRO A 105 -3.08 24.74 -0.66
C PRO A 105 -3.12 24.28 -2.12
N ASN A 106 -2.35 23.24 -2.49
CA ASN A 106 -2.22 22.77 -3.86
C ASN A 106 -3.17 21.60 -4.22
N ARG A 107 -4.05 21.17 -3.30
CA ARG A 107 -4.82 19.93 -3.47
C ARG A 107 -5.61 19.91 -4.76
N ILE A 108 -6.45 20.92 -4.97
CA ILE A 108 -7.36 20.96 -6.12
C ILE A 108 -6.57 21.00 -7.43
N HIS A 109 -5.53 21.85 -7.51
CA HIS A 109 -4.70 21.98 -8.71
C HIS A 109 -4.03 20.65 -9.09
N GLU A 110 -3.40 19.97 -8.13
CA GLU A 110 -2.67 18.72 -8.40
C GLU A 110 -3.61 17.59 -8.84
N GLN A 111 -4.78 17.45 -8.20
CA GLN A 111 -5.73 16.40 -8.53
C GLN A 111 -6.47 16.69 -9.84
N TYR A 112 -6.83 17.96 -10.09
CA TYR A 112 -7.42 18.39 -11.36
C TYR A 112 -6.47 18.12 -12.53
N ARG A 113 -5.19 18.48 -12.39
CA ARG A 113 -4.18 18.21 -13.41
C ARG A 113 -4.08 16.72 -13.77
N VAL A 114 -4.13 15.84 -12.77
CA VAL A 114 -4.16 14.38 -13.03
C VAL A 114 -5.43 13.98 -13.77
N ALA A 115 -6.60 14.47 -13.36
CA ALA A 115 -7.86 14.14 -14.01
C ALA A 115 -7.87 14.53 -15.49
N ILE A 116 -7.37 15.72 -15.81
CA ILE A 116 -7.28 16.22 -17.19
C ILE A 116 -6.24 15.42 -18.01
N ASN A 117 -5.09 15.11 -17.42
CA ASN A 117 -4.02 14.39 -18.13
C ASN A 117 -4.37 12.93 -18.41
N GLU A 118 -5.02 12.25 -17.47
CA GLU A 118 -5.44 10.85 -17.65
C GLU A 118 -6.61 10.76 -18.64
N ASN A 119 -7.48 11.78 -18.68
CA ASN A 119 -8.63 11.86 -19.58
C ASN A 119 -9.50 10.59 -19.56
N ASP A 120 -9.70 10.04 -18.36
CA ASP A 120 -10.48 8.83 -18.09
C ASP A 120 -11.50 9.14 -17.00
N ASP A 121 -12.79 9.16 -17.35
CA ASP A 121 -13.87 9.39 -16.39
C ASP A 121 -13.90 8.34 -15.27
N ALA A 122 -13.43 7.12 -15.54
CA ALA A 122 -13.45 6.01 -14.59
C ALA A 122 -12.31 6.04 -13.56
N ILE A 123 -11.53 7.11 -13.50
CA ILE A 123 -10.45 7.28 -12.53
C ILE A 123 -10.94 7.89 -11.20
N LEU A 124 -10.58 7.26 -10.10
CA LEU A 124 -10.71 7.79 -8.75
C LEU A 124 -9.33 8.21 -8.26
N ILE A 125 -9.16 9.51 -8.07
CA ILE A 125 -7.89 10.14 -7.68
C ILE A 125 -7.94 10.42 -6.18
N GLY A 126 -6.86 10.13 -5.47
CA GLY A 126 -6.63 10.65 -4.12
C GLY A 126 -5.20 11.11 -3.93
N SER A 127 -4.76 11.19 -2.67
CA SER A 127 -3.43 11.69 -2.34
C SER A 127 -2.85 10.99 -1.11
N LYS A 128 -1.58 11.28 -0.80
CA LYS A 128 -1.08 11.06 0.56
C LYS A 128 -1.75 12.07 1.51
N TYR A 129 -1.82 11.70 2.78
CA TYR A 129 -2.42 12.52 3.83
C TYR A 129 -1.66 12.41 5.14
N GLU A 130 -1.80 13.40 6.01
CA GLU A 130 -1.30 13.37 7.39
C GLU A 130 -2.50 13.27 8.33
N ARG A 131 -2.29 12.77 9.55
CA ARG A 131 -3.32 12.84 10.59
C ARG A 131 -2.95 13.88 11.62
N ILE A 132 -3.92 14.70 12.01
CA ILE A 132 -3.81 15.66 13.10
C ILE A 132 -4.73 15.25 14.26
N PRO A 133 -4.26 15.25 15.51
CA PRO A 133 -2.89 15.55 15.94
C PRO A 133 -1.89 14.47 15.51
N GLU A 134 -0.60 14.85 15.44
CA GLU A 134 0.51 13.93 15.17
C GLU A 134 0.47 12.72 16.13
N GLY A 135 0.86 11.53 15.65
CA GLY A 135 0.76 10.29 16.44
C GLY A 135 -0.55 9.53 16.25
N SER A 136 -1.56 10.14 15.62
CA SER A 136 -2.87 9.54 15.43
C SER A 136 -2.83 8.39 14.42
N THR A 137 -2.77 7.15 14.90
CA THR A 137 -2.78 5.93 14.07
C THR A 137 -1.66 5.88 13.02
N ASP A 138 -0.45 6.33 13.36
CA ASP A 138 0.68 6.48 12.42
C ASP A 138 0.96 5.24 11.57
N ARG A 139 0.86 4.04 12.16
CA ARG A 139 1.05 2.79 11.43
C ARG A 139 0.10 2.67 10.23
N TYR A 140 -1.15 3.09 10.39
CA TYR A 140 -2.14 3.06 9.31
C TYR A 140 -1.82 4.12 8.26
N THR A 141 -1.50 5.35 8.67
CA THR A 141 -1.11 6.43 7.76
C THR A 141 0.14 6.08 6.95
N GLN A 142 1.17 5.54 7.59
CA GLN A 142 2.38 5.06 6.93
C GLN A 142 2.09 3.92 5.96
N TRP A 143 1.26 2.95 6.35
CA TRP A 143 0.84 1.87 5.45
C TRP A 143 0.13 2.44 4.21
N ALA A 144 -0.89 3.28 4.39
CA ALA A 144 -1.70 3.83 3.30
C ALA A 144 -0.87 4.73 2.37
N ASN A 145 0.01 5.58 2.91
CA ASN A 145 0.84 6.49 2.11
C ASN A 145 1.96 5.78 1.34
N ASN A 146 2.39 4.58 1.77
CA ASN A 146 3.47 3.84 1.13
C ASN A 146 3.01 2.70 0.20
N LEU A 147 1.70 2.50 0.01
CA LEU A 147 1.22 1.53 -0.99
C LEU A 147 1.66 1.96 -2.39
N ASN A 148 2.28 1.07 -3.18
CA ASN A 148 2.49 1.34 -4.60
C ASN A 148 1.18 1.22 -5.40
N GLN A 149 1.22 1.57 -6.68
CA GLN A 149 0.05 1.60 -7.56
C GLN A 149 -0.71 0.26 -7.63
N GLU A 150 0.00 -0.87 -7.72
CA GLU A 150 -0.62 -2.21 -7.74
C GLU A 150 -1.19 -2.60 -6.38
N GLN A 151 -0.50 -2.18 -5.30
CA GLN A 151 -0.93 -2.43 -3.93
C GLN A 151 -2.25 -1.72 -3.59
N LEU A 152 -2.60 -0.62 -4.26
CA LEU A 152 -3.91 0.03 -4.08
C LEU A 152 -5.07 -0.91 -4.40
N TYR A 153 -4.93 -1.80 -5.39
CA TYR A 153 -5.98 -2.73 -5.81
C TYR A 153 -6.02 -4.01 -4.97
N THR A 154 -4.88 -4.42 -4.43
CA THR A 154 -4.76 -5.70 -3.73
C THR A 154 -4.95 -5.54 -2.21
N GLN A 155 -4.43 -4.46 -1.62
CA GLN A 155 -4.44 -4.28 -0.17
C GLN A 155 -5.82 -3.89 0.40
N ILE A 156 -6.80 -3.56 -0.44
CA ILE A 156 -8.17 -3.24 -0.03
C ILE A 156 -8.84 -4.37 0.75
N TYR A 157 -8.49 -5.63 0.47
CA TYR A 157 -9.01 -6.79 1.17
C TYR A 157 -8.44 -6.98 2.59
N LEU A 158 -7.34 -6.28 2.90
CA LEU A 158 -6.66 -6.33 4.19
C LEU A 158 -6.89 -5.06 5.03
N ALA A 159 -7.31 -3.98 4.37
CA ALA A 159 -7.52 -2.67 4.96
C ALA A 159 -8.78 -2.59 5.83
N HIS A 160 -8.82 -1.60 6.74
CA HIS A 160 -10.02 -1.21 7.50
C HIS A 160 -10.84 -0.10 6.80
N GLY A 161 -10.59 0.14 5.52
CA GLY A 161 -11.23 1.15 4.69
C GLY A 161 -10.61 1.19 3.28
N PRO A 162 -11.00 2.14 2.42
CA PRO A 162 -10.39 2.36 1.11
C PRO A 162 -8.86 2.51 1.16
N THR A 163 -8.14 1.97 0.18
CA THR A 163 -6.67 2.12 0.04
C THR A 163 -6.26 3.52 -0.40
N VAL A 164 -7.18 4.23 -1.05
CA VAL A 164 -7.15 5.69 -1.24
C VAL A 164 -8.27 6.23 -0.36
N ILE A 165 -7.95 6.94 0.71
CA ILE A 165 -8.95 7.33 1.71
C ILE A 165 -9.94 8.38 1.16
N MET A 166 -11.21 8.27 1.55
CA MET A 166 -12.30 9.06 0.98
C MET A 166 -12.16 10.57 1.06
N PRO A 167 -11.67 11.17 2.17
CA PRO A 167 -11.56 12.62 2.23
C PRO A 167 -10.55 13.20 1.23
N THR A 168 -9.72 12.35 0.60
CA THR A 168 -8.81 12.75 -0.48
C THR A 168 -9.43 12.64 -1.88
N TRP A 169 -10.64 12.11 -2.03
CA TRP A 169 -11.17 11.74 -3.34
C TRP A 169 -11.45 12.92 -4.26
N PHE A 170 -11.06 12.72 -5.52
CA PHE A 170 -11.35 13.56 -6.66
C PHE A 170 -11.75 12.64 -7.82
N CYS A 171 -12.93 12.84 -8.42
CA CYS A 171 -13.40 11.98 -9.51
C CYS A 171 -14.32 12.70 -10.48
N SER A 172 -14.56 12.10 -11.66
CA SER A 172 -15.56 12.59 -12.61
C SER A 172 -16.98 12.45 -12.05
N ARG A 173 -17.81 13.48 -12.23
CA ARG A 173 -19.24 13.45 -11.90
C ARG A 173 -19.96 12.37 -12.72
N SER A 174 -19.67 12.28 -14.02
CA SER A 174 -20.35 11.33 -14.91
C SER A 174 -20.17 9.89 -14.43
N TRP A 175 -18.98 9.57 -13.91
CA TRP A 175 -18.67 8.27 -13.33
C TRP A 175 -19.33 8.07 -11.98
N PHE A 176 -19.30 9.06 -11.09
CA PHE A 176 -20.00 9.00 -9.80
C PHE A 176 -21.51 8.74 -9.98
N ASP A 177 -22.15 9.47 -10.90
CA ASP A 177 -23.57 9.35 -11.22
C ASP A 177 -23.90 7.99 -11.85
N ARG A 178 -23.03 7.50 -12.76
CA ARG A 178 -23.15 6.15 -13.34
C ARG A 178 -23.10 5.07 -12.26
N LEU A 179 -22.26 5.25 -11.25
CA LEU A 179 -22.19 4.37 -10.10
C LEU A 179 -23.32 4.62 -9.09
N GLY A 180 -24.22 5.59 -9.31
CA GLY A 180 -25.40 5.82 -8.45
C GLY A 180 -25.08 6.39 -7.07
N GLY A 181 -23.92 7.01 -6.89
CA GLY A 181 -23.52 7.66 -5.64
C GLY A 181 -23.31 6.74 -4.43
N PHE A 182 -23.23 7.34 -3.24
CA PHE A 182 -23.04 6.63 -1.98
C PHE A 182 -24.34 5.99 -1.49
N ASP A 183 -24.22 4.92 -0.70
CA ASP A 183 -25.36 4.40 0.06
C ASP A 183 -25.80 5.40 1.14
N GLU A 184 -27.10 5.67 1.24
CA GLU A 184 -27.69 6.65 2.17
C GLU A 184 -28.13 6.00 3.50
N ILE A 185 -27.32 5.08 4.04
CA ILE A 185 -27.61 4.42 5.33
C ILE A 185 -27.15 5.32 6.48
N ALA A 186 -28.09 5.68 7.36
CA ALA A 186 -27.89 6.73 8.36
C ALA A 186 -26.78 6.49 9.39
N LYS A 187 -26.58 5.25 9.85
CA LYS A 187 -25.62 4.92 10.92
C LYS A 187 -24.96 3.57 10.72
N GLY A 188 -23.73 3.46 11.20
CA GLY A 188 -23.00 2.19 11.27
C GLY A 188 -22.64 1.59 9.91
N HIS A 189 -22.66 2.38 8.85
CA HIS A 189 -22.35 1.96 7.48
C HIS A 189 -21.02 2.56 7.04
N CYS A 190 -20.27 1.82 6.22
CA CYS A 190 -19.08 2.32 5.52
C CYS A 190 -19.45 2.61 4.07
N GLU A 191 -20.09 3.76 3.84
CA GLU A 191 -20.56 4.16 2.52
C GLU A 191 -19.40 4.32 1.53
N ASP A 192 -18.25 4.79 2.03
CA ASP A 192 -17.04 5.01 1.26
C ASP A 192 -16.43 3.69 0.78
N LEU A 193 -16.26 2.71 1.67
CA LEU A 193 -15.74 1.39 1.32
C LEU A 193 -16.67 0.67 0.33
N THR A 194 -17.98 0.81 0.52
CA THR A 194 -18.96 0.19 -0.38
C THR A 194 -18.93 0.82 -1.77
N PHE A 195 -18.85 2.16 -1.85
CA PHE A 195 -18.64 2.86 -3.12
C PHE A 195 -17.31 2.48 -3.77
N PHE A 196 -16.23 2.38 -3.00
CA PHE A 196 -14.90 2.03 -3.51
C PHE A 196 -14.90 0.63 -4.16
N PHE A 197 -15.55 -0.34 -3.54
CA PHE A 197 -15.74 -1.65 -4.15
C PHE A 197 -16.61 -1.61 -5.41
N LYS A 198 -17.71 -0.85 -5.38
CA LYS A 198 -18.57 -0.63 -6.56
C LYS A 198 -17.77 -0.04 -7.72
N HIS A 199 -16.92 0.94 -7.45
CA HIS A 199 -15.99 1.54 -8.40
C HIS A 199 -15.08 0.48 -9.04
N LEU A 200 -14.37 -0.32 -8.22
CA LEU A 200 -13.47 -1.36 -8.71
C LEU A 200 -14.17 -2.44 -9.54
N ARG A 201 -15.34 -2.92 -9.08
CA ARG A 201 -16.13 -3.94 -9.81
C ARG A 201 -16.56 -3.49 -11.21
N ASN A 202 -16.79 -2.19 -11.39
CA ASN A 202 -17.20 -1.63 -12.66
C ASN A 202 -16.00 -1.24 -13.55
N GLY A 203 -14.78 -1.66 -13.21
CA GLY A 203 -13.57 -1.39 -14.00
C GLY A 203 -12.93 -0.04 -13.71
N GLY A 204 -13.31 0.61 -12.60
CA GLY A 204 -12.71 1.86 -12.17
C GLY A 204 -11.22 1.73 -11.87
N ARG A 205 -10.47 2.79 -12.19
CA ARG A 205 -9.03 2.89 -11.95
C ARG A 205 -8.74 3.80 -10.76
N LEU A 206 -7.70 3.47 -10.03
CA LEU A 206 -7.19 4.27 -8.92
C LEU A 206 -5.96 5.06 -9.35
N HIS A 207 -5.79 6.27 -8.82
CA HIS A 207 -4.52 7.01 -8.89
C HIS A 207 -4.30 7.72 -7.57
N ARG A 208 -3.11 7.59 -6.96
CA ARG A 208 -2.73 8.38 -5.78
C ARG A 208 -1.65 9.37 -6.15
N VAL A 209 -1.96 10.66 -6.05
CA VAL A 209 -0.95 11.71 -6.18
C VAL A 209 0.08 11.53 -5.07
N ASP A 210 1.36 11.44 -5.41
CA ASP A 210 2.45 11.21 -4.46
C ASP A 210 2.87 12.49 -3.70
N LYS A 211 1.87 13.24 -3.24
CA LYS A 211 2.02 14.48 -2.46
C LYS A 211 1.07 14.44 -1.27
N MET A 212 1.51 15.04 -0.17
CA MET A 212 0.67 15.30 1.00
C MET A 212 -0.29 16.44 0.64
N LEU A 213 -1.58 16.13 0.44
CA LEU A 213 -2.57 17.11 0.01
C LEU A 213 -3.75 17.30 0.98
N LEU A 214 -3.76 16.58 2.10
CA LEU A 214 -4.81 16.64 3.10
C LEU A 214 -4.23 16.43 4.52
N TYR A 215 -4.72 17.21 5.47
CA TYR A 215 -4.65 16.88 6.89
C TYR A 215 -5.98 16.29 7.34
N TYR A 216 -5.98 15.00 7.66
CA TYR A 216 -7.10 14.25 8.21
C TYR A 216 -7.19 14.51 9.71
N ARG A 217 -8.31 15.03 10.22
CA ARG A 217 -8.49 15.26 11.66
C ARG A 217 -9.00 14.02 12.36
N TYR A 218 -8.26 13.57 13.35
CA TYR A 218 -8.62 12.44 14.19
C TYR A 218 -9.18 12.92 15.52
N HIS A 219 -10.46 12.65 15.77
CA HIS A 219 -11.15 13.07 17.00
C HIS A 219 -12.29 12.10 17.37
N PRO A 220 -12.68 11.98 18.65
CA PRO A 220 -13.66 10.99 19.11
C PRO A 220 -15.05 11.09 18.50
N GLU A 221 -15.43 12.26 17.98
CA GLU A 221 -16.74 12.52 17.36
C GLU A 221 -16.79 12.11 15.88
N ALA A 222 -15.68 11.63 15.29
CA ALA A 222 -15.62 11.26 13.88
C ALA A 222 -16.58 10.10 13.56
N ALA A 223 -17.27 10.20 12.42
CA ALA A 223 -18.26 9.21 11.98
C ALA A 223 -17.69 7.78 11.88
N THR A 224 -16.39 7.65 11.58
CA THR A 224 -15.65 6.39 11.51
C THR A 224 -15.79 5.53 12.77
N PHE A 225 -15.88 6.14 13.96
CA PHE A 225 -16.03 5.39 15.22
C PHE A 225 -17.42 4.78 15.41
N SER A 226 -18.41 5.22 14.63
CA SER A 226 -19.75 4.63 14.64
C SER A 226 -19.85 3.33 13.82
N VAL A 227 -18.85 3.04 12.97
CA VAL A 227 -18.82 1.85 12.12
C VAL A 227 -18.13 0.71 12.85
N HIS A 228 -18.89 -0.34 13.18
CA HIS A 228 -18.34 -1.50 13.88
C HIS A 228 -17.42 -2.32 12.95
N GLU A 229 -16.34 -2.90 13.49
CA GLU A 229 -15.38 -3.69 12.71
C GLU A 229 -16.05 -4.87 11.98
N ASP A 230 -17.11 -5.45 12.56
CA ASP A 230 -17.86 -6.54 11.94
C ASP A 230 -18.65 -6.10 10.69
N VAL A 231 -19.03 -4.83 10.57
CA VAL A 231 -19.63 -4.28 9.35
C VAL A 231 -18.57 -4.24 8.24
N ILE A 232 -17.41 -3.66 8.53
CA ILE A 232 -16.26 -3.59 7.60
C ILE A 232 -15.81 -5.01 7.19
N TRP A 233 -15.78 -5.94 8.14
CA TRP A 233 -15.53 -7.36 7.88
C TRP A 233 -16.56 -7.95 6.92
N SER A 234 -17.85 -7.73 7.17
CA SER A 234 -18.93 -8.29 6.35
C SER A 234 -18.88 -7.80 4.91
N VAL A 235 -18.67 -6.49 4.71
CA VAL A 235 -18.51 -5.89 3.36
C VAL A 235 -17.32 -6.51 2.63
N ARG A 236 -16.15 -6.62 3.28
CA ARG A 236 -14.96 -7.26 2.67
C ARG A 236 -15.19 -8.73 2.34
N ILE A 237 -15.84 -9.49 3.23
CA ILE A 237 -16.13 -10.91 2.98
C ILE A 237 -17.12 -11.07 1.81
N GLN A 238 -18.13 -10.20 1.70
CA GLN A 238 -19.01 -10.19 0.54
C GLN A 238 -18.25 -9.88 -0.75
N GLU A 239 -17.30 -8.94 -0.71
CA GLU A 239 -16.43 -8.61 -1.84
C GLU A 239 -15.61 -9.81 -2.31
N ILE A 240 -14.84 -10.39 -1.40
CA ILE A 240 -13.95 -11.53 -1.67
C ILE A 240 -14.78 -12.71 -2.20
N GLN A 241 -15.95 -12.95 -1.63
CA GLN A 241 -16.84 -14.00 -2.12
C GLN A 241 -17.28 -13.76 -3.55
N SER A 242 -17.75 -12.55 -3.85
CA SER A 242 -18.33 -12.22 -5.16
C SER A 242 -17.29 -12.24 -6.27
N ASN A 243 -16.10 -11.68 -6.02
CA ASN A 243 -15.08 -11.49 -7.05
C ASN A 243 -14.14 -12.70 -7.17
N ILE A 244 -13.84 -13.36 -6.05
CA ILE A 244 -12.82 -14.40 -5.99
C ILE A 244 -13.48 -15.76 -5.79
N ILE A 245 -14.12 -15.98 -4.63
CA ILE A 245 -14.48 -17.35 -4.19
C ILE A 245 -15.59 -17.96 -5.03
N ASN A 246 -16.57 -17.17 -5.49
CA ASN A 246 -17.66 -17.66 -6.32
C ASN A 246 -17.15 -18.36 -7.60
N ASN A 247 -16.02 -17.91 -8.14
CA ASN A 247 -15.39 -18.45 -9.33
C ASN A 247 -14.41 -19.61 -9.06
N LEU A 248 -14.20 -19.98 -7.80
CA LEU A 248 -13.34 -21.11 -7.43
C LEU A 248 -14.16 -22.40 -7.33
N GLU A 249 -13.56 -23.52 -7.76
CA GLU A 249 -14.14 -24.86 -7.57
C GLU A 249 -13.84 -25.41 -6.17
N LYS A 250 -12.66 -25.09 -5.65
CA LYS A 250 -12.17 -25.51 -4.33
C LYS A 250 -11.25 -24.45 -3.75
N LEU A 251 -11.06 -24.45 -2.43
CA LEU A 251 -10.06 -23.62 -1.77
C LEU A 251 -9.54 -24.25 -0.48
N THR A 252 -8.32 -23.89 -0.12
CA THR A 252 -7.68 -24.20 1.16
C THR A 252 -7.60 -22.93 2.01
N ILE A 253 -7.93 -23.01 3.30
CA ILE A 253 -7.76 -21.89 4.24
C ILE A 253 -6.48 -22.10 5.05
N TRP A 254 -5.49 -21.23 4.90
CA TRP A 254 -4.33 -21.21 5.79
C TRP A 254 -4.67 -20.43 7.06
N ASN A 255 -4.49 -21.10 8.21
CA ASN A 255 -4.80 -20.71 9.58
C ASN A 255 -6.00 -21.52 10.12
N ALA A 256 -5.71 -22.64 10.77
CA ALA A 256 -6.70 -23.43 11.49
C ALA A 256 -7.07 -22.83 12.86
N GLY A 257 -6.77 -21.55 13.10
CA GLY A 257 -6.99 -20.80 14.34
C GLY A 257 -8.15 -19.81 14.24
N LYS A 258 -8.15 -18.79 15.11
CA LYS A 258 -9.28 -17.84 15.25
C LYS A 258 -9.64 -17.15 13.94
N GLN A 259 -8.64 -16.69 13.18
CA GLN A 259 -8.86 -15.87 11.98
C GLN A 259 -9.38 -16.69 10.81
N GLY A 260 -8.77 -17.83 10.47
CA GLY A 260 -9.29 -18.70 9.41
C GLY A 260 -10.65 -19.29 9.74
N ARG A 261 -10.94 -19.61 11.01
CA ARG A 261 -12.28 -20.04 11.43
C ARG A 261 -13.31 -18.90 11.36
N LYS A 262 -12.94 -17.65 11.69
CA LYS A 262 -13.82 -16.48 11.49
C LYS A 262 -14.14 -16.33 10.00
N PHE A 263 -13.12 -16.41 9.13
CA PHE A 263 -13.28 -16.38 7.68
C PHE A 263 -14.24 -17.45 7.17
N TYR A 264 -13.97 -18.73 7.48
CA TYR A 264 -14.83 -19.85 7.08
C TYR A 264 -16.30 -19.64 7.50
N ARG A 265 -16.53 -19.26 8.75
CA ARG A 265 -17.89 -19.05 9.28
C ARG A 265 -18.63 -17.91 8.59
N SER A 266 -17.88 -16.93 8.08
CA SER A 266 -18.42 -15.76 7.37
C SER A 266 -18.76 -16.04 5.90
N LEU A 267 -18.36 -17.20 5.36
CA LEU A 267 -18.73 -17.60 4.00
C LEU A 267 -20.20 -18.04 3.95
N ASN A 268 -20.83 -17.83 2.80
CA ASN A 268 -22.12 -18.44 2.49
C ASN A 268 -21.98 -19.97 2.32
N ASP A 269 -23.08 -20.71 2.39
CA ASP A 269 -23.05 -22.17 2.40
C ASP A 269 -22.47 -22.77 1.11
N ALA A 270 -22.73 -22.16 -0.05
CA ALA A 270 -22.14 -22.58 -1.31
C ALA A 270 -20.62 -22.49 -1.28
N ASN A 271 -20.07 -21.41 -0.73
CA ASN A 271 -18.63 -21.18 -0.64
C ASN A 271 -17.98 -21.98 0.50
N LYS A 272 -18.70 -22.26 1.60
CA LYS A 272 -18.22 -23.20 2.64
C LYS A 272 -17.96 -24.59 2.06
N ARG A 273 -18.81 -25.08 1.15
CA ARG A 273 -18.61 -26.40 0.50
C ARG A 273 -17.33 -26.50 -0.32
N LYS A 274 -16.88 -25.39 -0.90
CA LYS A 274 -15.61 -25.30 -1.66
C LYS A 274 -14.37 -25.42 -0.77
N VAL A 275 -14.49 -25.19 0.53
CA VAL A 275 -13.37 -25.34 1.47
C VAL A 275 -13.05 -26.82 1.64
N MET A 276 -11.89 -27.23 1.13
CA MET A 276 -11.46 -28.63 1.15
C MET A 276 -10.69 -28.99 2.41
N CYS A 277 -9.88 -28.05 2.91
CA CYS A 277 -9.13 -28.22 4.14
C CYS A 277 -8.74 -26.87 4.74
N PHE A 278 -8.41 -26.90 6.02
CA PHE A 278 -7.53 -25.91 6.63
C PHE A 278 -6.10 -26.42 6.55
N CYS A 279 -5.13 -25.51 6.41
CA CYS A 279 -3.74 -25.81 6.65
C CYS A 279 -3.13 -24.93 7.75
N ASP A 280 -2.14 -25.45 8.45
CA ASP A 280 -1.41 -24.73 9.48
C ASP A 280 0.03 -25.26 9.62
N MET A 281 0.84 -24.53 10.39
CA MET A 281 2.19 -24.91 10.80
C MET A 281 2.22 -25.53 12.19
N ASP A 282 1.27 -25.12 13.03
CA ASP A 282 1.25 -25.48 14.44
C ASP A 282 0.87 -26.96 14.61
N PRO A 283 1.79 -27.81 15.09
CA PRO A 283 1.53 -29.24 15.28
C PRO A 283 0.34 -29.50 16.21
N LYS A 284 0.05 -28.62 17.17
CA LYS A 284 -1.10 -28.75 18.08
C LYS A 284 -2.43 -28.52 17.38
N LYS A 285 -2.47 -27.75 16.30
CA LYS A 285 -3.68 -27.57 15.49
C LYS A 285 -3.84 -28.70 14.49
N ILE A 286 -2.74 -29.13 13.88
CA ILE A 286 -2.71 -30.24 12.92
C ILE A 286 -3.10 -31.55 13.62
N SER A 287 -2.63 -31.79 14.84
CA SER A 287 -2.95 -33.02 15.60
C SER A 287 -4.43 -33.17 15.95
N LYS A 288 -5.23 -32.09 15.88
CA LYS A 288 -6.69 -32.17 16.01
C LYS A 288 -7.35 -32.89 14.83
N GLY A 289 -6.64 -33.00 13.70
CA GLY A 289 -7.04 -33.70 12.49
C GLY A 289 -8.12 -32.99 11.67
N PHE A 290 -9.15 -32.43 12.32
CA PHE A 290 -10.28 -31.81 11.65
C PHE A 290 -10.79 -30.57 12.41
N TYR A 291 -11.41 -29.66 11.67
CA TYR A 291 -12.23 -28.58 12.18
C TYR A 291 -13.70 -28.89 11.87
N THR A 292 -14.57 -28.67 12.86
CA THR A 292 -16.03 -28.70 12.71
C THR A 292 -16.56 -27.35 13.17
N ASP A 293 -17.47 -26.76 12.39
CA ASP A 293 -18.16 -25.54 12.82
C ASP A 293 -19.32 -25.91 13.74
N GLU A 294 -19.12 -25.70 15.04
CA GLU A 294 -20.11 -26.09 16.04
C GLU A 294 -21.43 -25.31 15.92
N LEU A 295 -21.43 -24.16 15.26
CA LEU A 295 -22.61 -23.35 15.04
C LEU A 295 -23.39 -23.77 13.78
N SER A 296 -22.79 -24.59 12.92
CA SER A 296 -23.40 -25.09 11.69
C SER A 296 -24.32 -26.29 11.99
N GLN A 297 -25.47 -26.33 11.32
CA GLN A 297 -26.34 -27.52 11.30
C GLN A 297 -25.66 -28.68 10.54
N ASP A 298 -24.97 -28.35 9.44
CA ASP A 298 -24.11 -29.27 8.72
C ASP A 298 -22.78 -29.39 9.48
N LYS A 299 -22.66 -30.40 10.36
CA LYS A 299 -21.47 -30.71 11.19
C LYS A 299 -20.34 -31.32 10.34
N ARG A 300 -20.07 -30.74 9.18
CA ARG A 300 -19.02 -31.16 8.25
C ARG A 300 -17.65 -31.13 8.93
N ARG A 301 -16.91 -32.23 8.83
CA ARG A 301 -15.52 -32.34 9.28
C ARG A 301 -14.57 -31.91 8.17
N ILE A 302 -13.87 -30.80 8.37
CA ILE A 302 -12.92 -30.25 7.41
C ILE A 302 -11.51 -30.63 7.86
N PRO A 303 -10.71 -31.35 7.06
CA PRO A 303 -9.35 -31.72 7.41
C PRO A 303 -8.48 -30.52 7.80
N VAL A 304 -7.64 -30.68 8.83
CA VAL A 304 -6.57 -29.76 9.19
C VAL A 304 -5.26 -30.44 8.86
N ILE A 305 -4.62 -29.99 7.79
CA ILE A 305 -3.39 -30.60 7.25
C ILE A 305 -2.18 -29.70 7.50
N HIS A 306 -0.99 -30.28 7.36
CA HIS A 306 0.24 -29.49 7.32
C HIS A 306 0.28 -28.65 6.04
N PHE A 307 0.80 -27.43 6.09
CA PHE A 307 0.80 -26.51 4.94
C PHE A 307 1.50 -27.08 3.69
N THR A 308 2.51 -27.96 3.83
CA THR A 308 3.18 -28.60 2.67
C THR A 308 2.25 -29.50 1.86
N GLN A 309 1.12 -29.91 2.43
CA GLN A 309 0.09 -30.73 1.78
C GLN A 309 -1.04 -29.87 1.20
N ALA A 310 -1.02 -28.55 1.42
CA ALA A 310 -2.07 -27.65 0.95
C ALA A 310 -2.07 -27.57 -0.59
N THR A 311 -3.25 -27.73 -1.19
CA THR A 311 -3.42 -27.52 -2.63
C THR A 311 -4.02 -26.16 -2.93
N PRO A 312 -3.52 -25.44 -3.94
CA PRO A 312 -4.11 -24.20 -4.41
C PRO A 312 -5.56 -24.36 -4.91
N PRO A 313 -6.35 -23.27 -4.91
CA PRO A 313 -6.02 -21.92 -4.39
C PRO A 313 -6.04 -21.85 -2.85
N ILE A 314 -5.15 -21.04 -2.27
CA ILE A 314 -5.01 -20.89 -0.81
C ILE A 314 -5.40 -19.46 -0.40
N ILE A 315 -6.29 -19.34 0.59
CA ILE A 315 -6.61 -18.07 1.26
C ILE A 315 -5.88 -18.03 2.60
N ILE A 316 -5.03 -17.02 2.77
CA ILE A 316 -4.20 -16.88 3.97
C ILE A 316 -4.89 -15.97 4.99
N CYS A 317 -5.26 -16.53 6.14
CA CYS A 317 -5.94 -15.83 7.22
C CYS A 317 -5.06 -15.73 8.47
N VAL A 318 -3.86 -15.16 8.34
CA VAL A 318 -2.92 -14.98 9.46
C VAL A 318 -2.86 -13.51 9.90
N LYS A 319 -2.76 -13.27 11.21
CA LYS A 319 -2.54 -11.92 11.73
C LYS A 319 -1.07 -11.56 11.55
N LEU A 320 -0.77 -10.55 10.74
CA LEU A 320 0.59 -9.99 10.55
C LEU A 320 1.01 -9.10 11.74
N ILE A 321 0.83 -9.60 12.95
CA ILE A 321 1.61 -9.16 14.10
C ILE A 321 2.46 -10.36 14.44
N MET A 322 3.57 -10.50 13.74
CA MET A 322 4.61 -11.41 14.16
C MET A 322 5.56 -10.57 14.99
N THR A 323 5.71 -10.89 16.27
CA THR A 323 6.91 -10.48 16.99
C THR A 323 8.13 -11.08 16.26
N LYS A 324 9.33 -10.49 16.43
CA LYS A 324 10.59 -11.04 15.88
C LYS A 324 10.70 -12.55 16.15
N THR A 325 10.25 -12.99 17.32
CA THR A 325 10.16 -14.38 17.77
C THR A 325 9.24 -15.26 16.92
N GLN A 326 8.08 -14.76 16.47
CA GLN A 326 7.11 -15.54 15.70
C GLN A 326 7.50 -15.69 14.21
N LEU A 327 8.29 -14.76 13.66
CA LEU A 327 8.89 -14.85 12.32
C LEU A 327 10.04 -15.86 12.28
N LEU A 328 10.79 -15.97 13.40
CA LEU A 328 11.89 -16.92 13.58
C LEU A 328 11.41 -18.37 13.79
N ASP A 329 10.13 -18.58 14.13
CA ASP A 329 9.52 -19.91 14.30
C ASP A 329 8.87 -20.47 13.01
N LEU A 330 8.93 -19.74 11.89
CA LEU A 330 8.64 -20.35 10.58
C LEU A 330 9.79 -21.32 10.25
N PRO A 331 9.52 -22.61 9.98
CA PRO A 331 10.55 -23.53 9.52
C PRO A 331 11.31 -22.94 8.33
N ASN A 332 12.65 -23.00 8.40
CA ASN A 332 13.59 -22.51 7.37
C ASN A 332 13.31 -23.03 5.94
N GLU A 333 12.43 -24.02 5.81
CA GLU A 333 11.97 -24.67 4.58
C GLU A 333 10.82 -23.92 3.85
N LEU A 334 10.12 -22.98 4.51
CA LEU A 334 8.96 -22.28 3.94
C LEU A 334 9.28 -21.18 2.95
N PHE A 335 10.34 -20.42 3.21
CA PHE A 335 10.71 -19.31 2.35
C PHE A 335 11.09 -19.79 0.95
N PRO A 336 11.89 -20.87 0.80
CA PRO A 336 12.19 -21.47 -0.50
C PRO A 336 10.95 -22.08 -1.16
N LEU A 337 10.04 -22.73 -0.44
CA LEU A 337 8.85 -23.37 -1.02
C LEU A 337 7.80 -22.38 -1.52
N ILE A 338 7.57 -21.27 -0.80
CA ILE A 338 6.72 -20.17 -1.28
C ILE A 338 7.34 -19.54 -2.52
N PHE A 339 8.65 -19.31 -2.50
CA PHE A 339 9.38 -18.75 -3.64
C PHE A 339 9.38 -19.70 -4.86
N GLN A 340 9.61 -21.00 -4.65
CA GLN A 340 9.68 -22.03 -5.70
C GLN A 340 8.29 -22.36 -6.27
N TYR A 341 7.23 -22.29 -5.46
CA TYR A 341 5.84 -22.38 -5.91
C TYR A 341 5.44 -21.18 -6.79
N LEU A 342 5.86 -19.96 -6.41
CA LEU A 342 5.63 -18.76 -7.21
C LEU A 342 6.48 -18.77 -8.50
N ASN A 343 7.72 -19.24 -8.42
CA ASN A 343 8.66 -19.31 -9.56
C ASN A 343 8.26 -20.39 -10.58
N SER A 344 7.84 -21.58 -10.12
CA SER A 344 7.46 -22.73 -10.97
C SER A 344 6.18 -22.53 -11.80
N ARG A 345 5.51 -21.39 -11.64
CA ARG A 345 4.29 -21.01 -12.36
C ARG A 345 4.44 -19.72 -13.18
N ASN A 346 5.67 -19.21 -13.37
CA ASN A 346 5.96 -17.87 -13.93
C ASN A 346 5.17 -16.74 -13.25
N LEU A 347 4.86 -16.89 -11.96
CA LEU A 347 4.31 -15.79 -11.15
C LEU A 347 5.42 -14.88 -10.60
N ILE A 348 6.68 -15.20 -10.94
CA ILE A 348 7.88 -14.38 -10.80
C ILE A 348 8.45 -14.13 -12.21
N GLU A 349 7.62 -13.63 -13.12
CA GLU A 349 8.10 -12.91 -14.30
C GLU A 349 7.53 -11.49 -14.25
N THR A 350 8.37 -10.63 -13.67
CA THR A 350 8.68 -9.26 -14.08
C THR A 350 7.53 -8.28 -14.38
N PHE A 351 7.60 -7.16 -13.67
CA PHE A 351 7.01 -5.82 -13.88
C PHE A 351 7.10 -5.24 -15.32
N SER A 352 6.79 -6.00 -16.36
CA SER A 352 6.74 -5.53 -17.73
C SER A 352 5.67 -6.29 -18.51
N ASN A 353 4.59 -5.57 -18.79
CA ASN A 353 3.49 -5.88 -19.70
C ASN A 353 2.31 -6.69 -19.12
N VAL A 354 1.21 -5.95 -18.99
CA VAL A 354 -0.17 -6.43 -18.85
C VAL A 354 -0.50 -7.43 -19.97
N GLN A 355 -0.99 -8.62 -19.58
CA GLN A 355 -2.19 -9.31 -20.12
C GLN A 355 -2.15 -10.79 -19.71
N SER A 356 -2.90 -11.19 -18.68
CA SER A 356 -3.43 -12.57 -18.58
C SER A 356 -4.42 -12.69 -17.42
N ASN A 357 -5.64 -13.13 -17.74
CA ASN A 357 -6.62 -13.62 -16.79
C ASN A 357 -6.09 -14.89 -16.11
N ARG A 358 -5.60 -14.83 -14.86
CA ARG A 358 -5.67 -15.91 -13.83
C ARG A 358 -4.84 -15.60 -12.57
N ILE A 359 -5.50 -15.74 -11.41
CA ILE A 359 -4.98 -15.97 -10.04
C ILE A 359 -4.43 -14.73 -9.29
N GLN A 360 -5.14 -14.30 -8.24
CA GLN A 360 -4.66 -13.34 -7.22
C GLN A 360 -4.17 -14.09 -5.99
N ILE A 361 -2.87 -14.05 -5.72
CA ILE A 361 -2.25 -14.40 -4.44
C ILE A 361 -1.99 -13.07 -3.70
N LEU A 362 -2.62 -12.86 -2.56
CA LEU A 362 -2.37 -11.70 -1.69
C LEU A 362 -1.20 -12.01 -0.75
N ILE A 363 0.02 -11.65 -1.16
CA ILE A 363 1.20 -11.61 -0.29
C ILE A 363 1.73 -10.17 -0.27
N GLN A 364 1.91 -9.61 0.93
CA GLN A 364 2.51 -8.29 1.15
C GLN A 364 4.05 -8.36 1.04
N PRO A 365 4.71 -7.37 0.43
CA PRO A 365 6.11 -7.06 0.72
C PRO A 365 6.21 -5.84 1.66
N PHE A 366 6.86 -6.00 2.82
CA PHE A 366 7.46 -4.89 3.56
C PHE A 366 8.70 -5.41 4.28
N ILE A 367 9.88 -5.05 3.78
CA ILE A 367 11.15 -5.13 4.49
C ILE A 367 11.62 -3.69 4.70
N SER A 368 11.53 -3.20 5.93
CA SER A 368 12.31 -2.06 6.38
C SER A 368 12.71 -2.30 7.83
N HIS A 369 14.03 -2.36 8.03
CA HIS A 369 14.78 -2.47 9.29
C HIS A 369 14.83 -3.86 9.96
N LEU A 370 15.97 -4.54 9.74
CA LEU A 370 16.43 -5.63 10.59
C LEU A 370 17.88 -5.36 11.00
N ASP A 371 18.05 -5.17 12.31
CA ASP A 371 19.34 -5.31 12.99
C ASP A 371 19.56 -6.81 13.30
N ILE A 372 20.74 -7.31 12.91
CA ILE A 372 21.03 -8.75 12.69
C ILE A 372 21.87 -9.31 13.85
N SER A 373 21.39 -10.38 14.49
CA SER A 373 22.03 -11.08 15.63
C SER A 373 22.89 -12.29 15.22
N GLN A 374 23.67 -12.81 16.19
CA GLN A 374 24.68 -13.89 16.10
C GLN A 374 24.25 -15.17 15.35
N GLU A 375 22.97 -15.52 15.30
CA GLU A 375 22.49 -16.76 14.66
C GLU A 375 22.54 -16.71 13.12
N THR A 376 22.63 -15.52 12.52
CA THR A 376 22.84 -15.36 11.05
C THR A 376 24.22 -15.88 10.62
N ASN A 377 25.21 -15.84 11.52
CA ASN A 377 26.54 -16.39 11.25
C ASN A 377 26.53 -17.92 11.14
N GLN A 378 25.63 -18.60 11.85
CA GLN A 378 25.55 -20.06 11.81
C GLN A 378 24.84 -20.55 10.54
N TRP A 379 23.86 -19.79 10.03
CA TRP A 379 23.24 -20.04 8.73
C TRP A 379 24.23 -19.86 7.58
N ILE A 380 25.00 -18.77 7.59
CA ILE A 380 26.06 -18.48 6.60
C ILE A 380 27.12 -19.59 6.56
N GLN A 381 27.56 -20.09 7.72
CA GLN A 381 28.56 -21.15 7.76
C GLN A 381 28.03 -22.51 7.28
N THR A 382 26.73 -22.76 7.41
CA THR A 382 26.16 -24.09 7.14
C THR A 382 25.70 -24.26 5.68
N TYR A 383 25.13 -23.23 5.06
CA TYR A 383 24.41 -23.39 3.78
C TYR A 383 24.94 -22.57 2.61
N LEU A 384 25.75 -21.54 2.88
CA LEU A 384 26.38 -20.73 1.85
C LEU A 384 27.36 -21.54 0.94
N PRO A 385 28.13 -22.53 1.45
CA PRO A 385 28.95 -23.49 0.64
C PRO A 385 28.23 -24.17 -0.52
N ASP A 386 26.99 -24.61 -0.31
CA ASP A 386 26.27 -25.38 -1.32
C ASP A 386 25.57 -24.48 -2.36
N ILE A 387 25.18 -23.26 -1.96
CA ILE A 387 24.57 -22.26 -2.84
C ILE A 387 25.59 -21.68 -3.84
N LEU A 388 26.87 -21.62 -3.46
CA LEU A 388 27.92 -20.95 -4.23
C LEU A 388 28.78 -21.88 -5.07
N ASN A 389 28.41 -23.17 -5.16
CA ASN A 389 28.96 -24.10 -6.15
C ASN A 389 28.46 -23.84 -7.59
N GLN A 390 27.54 -22.89 -7.80
CA GLN A 390 27.19 -22.42 -9.13
C GLN A 390 28.06 -21.21 -9.50
N GLN A 391 28.83 -21.36 -10.59
CA GLN A 391 29.71 -20.30 -11.09
C GLN A 391 28.85 -19.10 -11.54
N ASN A 392 29.16 -17.92 -10.98
CA ASN A 392 28.51 -16.61 -11.11
C ASN A 392 27.54 -16.26 -9.97
N VAL A 393 27.99 -15.35 -9.11
CA VAL A 393 27.22 -14.83 -7.96
C VAL A 393 26.82 -13.39 -8.25
N VAL A 394 25.53 -13.10 -8.18
CA VAL A 394 24.96 -11.74 -8.26
C VAL A 394 24.47 -11.36 -6.86
N ALA A 395 25.08 -10.34 -6.28
CA ALA A 395 24.71 -9.84 -4.96
C ALA A 395 23.97 -8.49 -5.09
N LEU A 396 22.78 -8.40 -4.51
CA LEU A 396 21.93 -7.21 -4.48
C LEU A 396 21.85 -6.67 -3.04
N ARG A 397 22.25 -5.41 -2.83
CA ARG A 397 22.16 -4.63 -1.58
C ARG A 397 22.64 -5.33 -0.29
N LEU A 398 23.88 -5.03 0.10
CA LEU A 398 24.47 -5.51 1.35
C LEU A 398 24.85 -4.33 2.26
N HIS A 399 24.67 -4.51 3.58
CA HIS A 399 25.10 -3.54 4.60
C HIS A 399 26.51 -3.88 5.15
N ASP A 400 27.20 -2.90 5.73
CA ASP A 400 28.61 -2.93 6.17
C ASP A 400 29.13 -4.25 6.79
N LYS A 401 28.40 -4.89 7.73
CA LYS A 401 28.84 -6.17 8.34
C LYS A 401 28.72 -7.38 7.41
N GLN A 402 27.80 -7.34 6.47
CA GLN A 402 27.51 -8.45 5.54
C GLN A 402 28.55 -8.54 4.42
N ILE A 403 29.14 -7.39 4.05
CA ILE A 403 30.22 -7.34 3.06
C ILE A 403 31.49 -8.01 3.61
N THR A 404 31.87 -7.76 4.86
CA THR A 404 33.05 -8.38 5.48
C THR A 404 32.93 -9.91 5.55
N LEU A 405 31.74 -10.42 5.89
CA LEU A 405 31.44 -11.85 5.92
C LEU A 405 31.42 -12.45 4.51
N LEU A 406 30.83 -11.75 3.53
CA LEU A 406 30.85 -12.17 2.13
C LEU A 406 32.27 -12.23 1.58
N LEU A 407 33.12 -11.24 1.89
CA LEU A 407 34.51 -11.20 1.45
C LEU A 407 35.36 -12.32 2.08
N GLN A 408 35.20 -12.60 3.38
CA GLN A 408 35.83 -13.76 4.03
C GLN A 408 35.43 -15.08 3.36
N TYR A 409 34.18 -15.17 2.96
CA TYR A 409 33.62 -16.35 2.34
C TYR A 409 34.09 -16.54 0.87
N VAL A 410 34.14 -15.46 0.10
CA VAL A 410 34.67 -15.45 -1.29
C VAL A 410 36.14 -15.87 -1.33
N LEU A 411 36.92 -15.48 -0.32
CA LEU A 411 38.34 -15.86 -0.18
C LEU A 411 38.56 -17.36 0.12
N LEU A 412 37.53 -18.05 0.63
CA LEU A 412 37.58 -19.47 0.98
C LEU A 412 36.92 -20.37 -0.08
N SER A 413 36.35 -19.79 -1.14
CA SER A 413 35.61 -20.49 -2.20
C SER A 413 36.28 -20.35 -3.58
N LYS A 414 35.91 -21.20 -4.55
CA LYS A 414 36.50 -21.24 -5.91
C LYS A 414 35.85 -20.23 -6.90
N ILE A 415 35.34 -19.11 -6.40
CA ILE A 415 34.58 -18.12 -7.18
C ILE A 415 35.55 -17.31 -8.05
N GLN A 416 35.27 -17.20 -9.36
CA GLN A 416 36.13 -16.51 -10.33
C GLN A 416 35.66 -15.09 -10.68
N SER A 417 34.35 -14.80 -10.55
CA SER A 417 33.74 -13.51 -10.88
C SER A 417 32.58 -13.16 -9.93
N MET A 418 32.41 -11.86 -9.64
CA MET A 418 31.34 -11.35 -8.77
C MET A 418 30.78 -10.01 -9.28
N HIS A 419 29.45 -9.86 -9.24
CA HIS A 419 28.74 -8.64 -9.64
C HIS A 419 27.96 -8.07 -8.45
N ILE A 420 28.20 -6.80 -8.11
CA ILE A 420 27.59 -6.12 -6.95
C ILE A 420 26.76 -4.92 -7.44
N PHE A 421 25.49 -4.86 -7.02
CA PHE A 421 24.53 -3.83 -7.41
C PHE A 421 24.00 -3.06 -6.18
N ASP A 422 24.03 -1.71 -6.27
CA ASP A 422 23.49 -0.70 -5.33
C ASP A 422 23.89 -0.91 -3.85
N SER A 423 25.03 -0.32 -3.44
CA SER A 423 25.54 -0.41 -2.06
C SER A 423 25.66 0.95 -1.38
N HIS A 424 25.04 1.10 -0.20
CA HIS A 424 25.30 2.20 0.73
C HIS A 424 26.28 1.72 1.81
N TRP A 425 27.52 2.24 1.80
CA TRP A 425 28.60 1.82 2.69
C TRP A 425 29.47 2.99 3.16
N SER A 426 30.16 2.79 4.29
CA SER A 426 31.11 3.74 4.86
C SER A 426 32.56 3.45 4.45
N THR A 427 33.33 4.50 4.14
CA THR A 427 34.70 4.43 3.62
C THR A 427 35.69 3.72 4.57
N ASP A 428 35.46 3.82 5.88
CA ASP A 428 36.32 3.24 6.91
C ASP A 428 36.16 1.72 7.05
N THR A 429 34.92 1.22 6.90
CA THR A 429 34.62 -0.21 6.89
C THR A 429 35.28 -0.90 5.70
N LEU A 430 35.29 -0.22 4.55
CA LEU A 430 35.92 -0.74 3.36
C LEU A 430 37.44 -0.87 3.51
N LYS A 431 38.09 0.17 4.07
CA LYS A 431 39.53 0.16 4.34
C LYS A 431 39.93 -0.96 5.27
N GLN A 432 39.21 -1.19 6.37
CA GLN A 432 39.53 -2.28 7.31
C GLN A 432 39.44 -3.67 6.66
N GLY A 433 38.45 -3.89 5.80
CA GLY A 433 38.33 -5.14 5.03
C GLY A 433 39.48 -5.29 4.02
N LEU A 434 39.84 -4.24 3.30
CA LEU A 434 40.93 -4.26 2.32
C LEU A 434 42.31 -4.42 2.98
N ASP A 435 42.56 -3.79 4.12
CA ASP A 435 43.81 -3.91 4.87
C ASP A 435 44.01 -5.32 5.44
N GLN A 436 42.92 -6.01 5.82
CA GLN A 436 43.00 -7.39 6.30
C GLN A 436 43.22 -8.44 5.20
N PHE A 437 42.79 -8.17 3.95
CA PHE A 437 42.66 -9.22 2.93
C PHE A 437 43.27 -8.89 1.54
N GLY A 438 43.79 -7.68 1.35
CA GLY A 438 44.16 -7.11 0.05
C GLY A 438 45.18 -7.90 -0.80
N GLN A 439 46.10 -8.65 -0.20
CA GLN A 439 47.06 -9.46 -0.98
C GLN A 439 46.44 -10.72 -1.60
N ARG A 440 45.32 -11.24 -1.08
CA ARG A 440 44.70 -12.51 -1.52
C ARG A 440 43.57 -12.32 -2.55
N LEU A 441 43.10 -11.10 -2.76
CA LEU A 441 42.02 -10.78 -3.69
C LEU A 441 42.46 -10.70 -5.17
N LYS A 442 43.77 -10.81 -5.46
CA LYS A 442 44.41 -10.63 -6.78
C LYS A 442 43.88 -11.47 -7.96
N ARG A 443 42.97 -12.43 -7.74
CA ARG A 443 42.49 -13.40 -8.74
C ARG A 443 40.99 -13.33 -9.06
N LEU A 444 40.28 -12.34 -8.52
CA LEU A 444 38.84 -12.16 -8.73
C LEU A 444 38.55 -11.01 -9.69
N SER A 445 37.72 -11.25 -10.71
CA SER A 445 37.12 -10.18 -11.52
C SER A 445 35.84 -9.66 -10.84
N ILE A 446 35.82 -8.38 -10.49
CA ILE A 446 34.68 -7.75 -9.79
C ILE A 446 34.13 -6.62 -10.66
N THR A 447 32.82 -6.64 -10.92
CA THR A 447 32.11 -5.59 -11.68
C THR A 447 31.13 -4.87 -10.74
N PHE A 448 31.24 -3.54 -10.66
CA PHE A 448 30.34 -2.70 -9.87
C PHE A 448 29.38 -1.95 -10.78
N THR A 449 28.10 -1.93 -10.41
CA THR A 449 27.08 -1.11 -11.09
C THR A 449 26.47 -0.16 -10.07
N ASP A 450 26.75 1.13 -10.21
CA ASP A 450 26.34 2.19 -9.29
C ASP A 450 25.37 3.17 -9.97
N PRO A 451 24.06 3.09 -9.68
CA PRO A 451 23.06 4.01 -10.23
C PRO A 451 23.09 5.40 -9.58
N CYS A 452 23.83 5.59 -8.47
CA CYS A 452 23.76 6.77 -7.60
C CYS A 452 24.99 7.71 -7.69
N GLY A 453 26.00 7.37 -8.50
CA GLY A 453 27.11 8.27 -8.85
C GLY A 453 28.22 8.45 -7.79
N LYS A 454 28.42 7.50 -6.88
CA LYS A 454 29.50 7.47 -5.87
C LYS A 454 30.62 6.46 -6.15
N GLY A 455 30.57 5.74 -7.28
CA GLY A 455 31.45 4.61 -7.61
C GLY A 455 32.94 4.92 -7.77
N ASP A 456 33.31 6.17 -8.01
CA ASP A 456 34.70 6.55 -8.28
C ASP A 456 35.62 6.43 -7.05
N LEU A 457 35.12 6.71 -5.84
CA LEU A 457 35.94 6.65 -4.61
C LEU A 457 36.23 5.20 -4.17
N ALA A 458 35.26 4.31 -4.38
CA ALA A 458 35.36 2.89 -4.12
C ALA A 458 36.36 2.19 -5.06
N SER A 459 36.27 2.53 -6.35
CA SER A 459 37.17 2.02 -7.39
C SER A 459 38.63 2.39 -7.08
N HIS A 460 38.87 3.65 -6.68
CA HIS A 460 40.21 4.12 -6.34
C HIS A 460 40.82 3.44 -5.11
N LEU A 461 40.01 3.07 -4.11
CA LEU A 461 40.48 2.31 -2.94
C LEU A 461 40.81 0.85 -3.30
N PHE A 462 40.03 0.20 -4.17
CA PHE A 462 40.30 -1.18 -4.61
C PHE A 462 41.52 -1.27 -5.53
N GLN A 463 41.67 -0.38 -6.51
CA GLN A 463 42.86 -0.35 -7.39
C GLN A 463 44.14 -0.10 -6.59
N ARG A 464 44.11 0.82 -5.63
CA ARG A 464 45.29 1.22 -4.84
C ARG A 464 45.73 0.14 -3.83
N TYR A 465 44.80 -0.64 -3.27
CA TYR A 465 45.13 -1.64 -2.24
C TYR A 465 45.27 -3.09 -2.76
N CYS A 466 44.63 -3.46 -3.88
CA CYS A 466 44.63 -4.85 -4.35
C CYS A 466 45.51 -5.14 -5.58
N GLN A 467 46.05 -4.12 -6.29
CA GLN A 467 46.82 -4.29 -7.54
C GLN A 467 46.11 -5.22 -8.55
N LEU A 468 44.81 -5.01 -8.78
CA LEU A 468 44.00 -5.84 -9.68
C LEU A 468 44.14 -5.39 -11.14
N GLU A 469 44.25 -6.32 -12.08
CA GLU A 469 44.51 -6.02 -13.51
C GLU A 469 43.30 -5.46 -14.28
N TYR A 470 42.05 -5.73 -13.87
CA TYR A 470 40.85 -5.20 -14.55
C TYR A 470 39.66 -5.00 -13.60
N VAL A 471 39.10 -3.79 -13.60
CA VAL A 471 37.81 -3.42 -12.98
C VAL A 471 36.95 -2.78 -14.07
N ASN A 472 35.73 -3.26 -14.28
CA ASN A 472 34.81 -2.72 -15.29
C ASN A 472 33.57 -2.13 -14.62
N ILE A 473 33.11 -0.98 -15.08
CA ILE A 473 31.96 -0.25 -14.52
C ILE A 473 30.96 0.01 -15.65
N THR A 474 29.74 -0.51 -15.54
CA THR A 474 28.67 -0.27 -16.52
C THR A 474 27.47 0.34 -15.82
N GLY A 475 27.11 1.59 -16.15
CA GLY A 475 25.97 2.27 -15.50
C GLY A 475 25.81 3.77 -15.79
N ARG A 476 26.43 4.34 -16.84
CA ARG A 476 26.09 5.69 -17.30
C ARG A 476 24.90 5.62 -18.24
N SER A 477 23.71 6.00 -17.79
CA SER A 477 22.80 6.76 -18.66
C SER A 477 23.39 8.16 -18.82
N LEU A 478 24.41 8.28 -19.69
CA LEU A 478 24.80 9.57 -20.26
C LEU A 478 23.78 9.91 -21.33
N PHE A 479 22.82 10.75 -20.99
CA PHE A 479 22.37 11.74 -21.96
C PHE A 479 23.59 12.63 -22.24
N PHE A 480 24.05 12.64 -23.50
CA PHE A 480 25.02 13.59 -23.97
C PHE A 480 24.36 14.97 -23.96
N ASP A 481 24.87 15.88 -23.14
CA ASP A 481 24.79 17.29 -23.43
C ASP A 481 26.21 17.77 -23.80
N ASN A 482 26.30 18.43 -24.95
CA ASN A 482 27.56 18.85 -25.57
C ASN A 482 28.19 19.99 -24.76
N ASN A 483 29.25 19.71 -24.01
CA ASN A 483 30.48 20.50 -23.94
C ASN A 483 31.39 19.96 -22.82
N GLU A 484 32.70 20.00 -23.06
CA GLU A 484 33.81 19.66 -22.15
C GLU A 484 34.19 18.16 -22.04
N ILE A 485 34.77 17.66 -23.13
CA ILE A 485 35.84 16.67 -23.06
C ILE A 485 37.11 17.40 -22.66
N SER A 486 37.61 17.20 -21.44
CA SER A 486 39.06 17.28 -21.24
C SER A 486 39.50 16.33 -20.13
N THR A 487 40.41 15.44 -20.52
CA THR A 487 41.49 14.87 -19.69
C THR A 487 41.11 14.15 -18.40
N CYS A 488 41.19 12.82 -18.43
CA CYS A 488 42.13 12.10 -17.55
C CYS A 488 42.44 10.70 -18.07
N THR A 489 43.50 10.66 -18.88
CA THR A 489 44.41 9.53 -19.11
C THR A 489 45.21 9.21 -17.84
N LYS A 490 45.49 7.91 -17.63
CA LYS A 490 46.35 7.31 -16.56
C LYS A 490 45.69 7.38 -15.17
N LEU A 491 45.47 6.28 -14.44
CA LEU A 491 46.22 5.04 -14.23
C LEU A 491 45.26 3.93 -13.83
#